data_AF-I6AYW9-F1
#
_entry.id   AF-I6AYW9-F1
#
_cell.length_a   1.000
_cell.length_b   1.000
_cell.length_c   1.000
_cell.angle_alpha   90.00
_cell.angle_beta   90.00
_cell.angle_gamma   90.00
#
_symmetry.space_group_name_H-M   'P 1'
#
loop_
_entity.id
_entity.type
_entity.pdbx_description
1 polymer ?
#
loop_
_entity_poly.entity_id
_entity_poly.type
_entity_poly.pdbx_seq_one_letter_code
_entity_poly.pdbx_strand_id
1 'polypeptide(L)'
;MQTHALNARCTVSYRREILEDGKVVRSHRNRKNLILDSGMDMIATVWWHDLFQYCHLGNGTTPTKRTPGDGTLFRYLAATPTQLRARKDGVDTSFFAASDVGRMMRLDSGLECRITGYTSAAVVTVHVTAGGGVDHVDQVGTIYHVEQTKLDNALRQISPDGSLDNSAAWDGPTSTWRYRHTFLGPVETANVAYTEIGWSNGDPNKLFGRDLIPGGGDALTPNQRYRVVVDLYVTIDTAHHDVDAPGDGIADLTGTAGVEDIAYFHPGRDWHLFLASGAEATTPLRDPASDVYGPPGDVSDSTTNAHQPYVSGSYRCVLGWQFVGGENGLGKNGIRAVGIWSGWYWYGNRCVYRVILDAPFDKAPFFTLTIRFVFSWGRILEPVS
;
A
#
# COMPACT_ATOMS: atom_id res chain seq x y z
N MET A 1 -20.65 -15.22 0.47
CA MET A 1 -20.09 -13.99 1.07
C MET A 1 -18.87 -13.64 0.23
N GLN A 2 -19.06 -12.81 -0.80
CA GLN A 2 -17.95 -12.23 -1.55
C GLN A 2 -17.58 -10.95 -0.81
N THR A 3 -16.33 -10.84 -0.36
CA THR A 3 -15.84 -9.63 0.28
C THR A 3 -15.24 -8.76 -0.80
N HIS A 4 -15.73 -7.53 -0.94
CA HIS A 4 -15.24 -6.57 -1.93
C HIS A 4 -14.57 -5.39 -1.23
N ALA A 5 -13.51 -4.84 -1.84
CA ALA A 5 -12.56 -3.95 -1.18
C ALA A 5 -12.06 -2.86 -2.12
N LEU A 6 -11.90 -1.63 -1.60
CA LEU A 6 -11.13 -0.58 -2.26
C LEU A 6 -9.65 -0.95 -2.16
N ASN A 7 -9.02 -1.24 -3.30
CA ASN A 7 -7.64 -1.73 -3.36
C ASN A 7 -6.71 -0.59 -3.78
N ALA A 8 -5.75 -0.24 -2.93
CA ALA A 8 -4.68 0.67 -3.29
C ALA A 8 -3.41 -0.11 -3.67
N ARG A 9 -2.75 0.30 -4.76
CA ARG A 9 -1.47 -0.26 -5.20
C ARG A 9 -0.39 0.80 -5.14
N CYS A 10 0.75 0.43 -4.58
CA CYS A 10 1.82 1.38 -4.29
C CYS A 10 3.11 1.00 -5.01
N THR A 11 3.77 2.00 -5.60
CA THR A 11 5.11 1.85 -6.19
C THR A 11 5.98 3.05 -5.86
N VAL A 12 7.27 2.80 -5.68
CA VAL A 12 8.27 3.84 -5.52
C VAL A 12 9.20 3.80 -6.71
N SER A 13 9.48 4.95 -7.29
CA SER A 13 10.55 5.10 -8.28
C SER A 13 11.47 6.25 -7.90
N TYR A 14 12.74 6.14 -8.29
CA TYR A 14 13.73 7.16 -7.97
C TYR A 14 14.78 7.32 -9.05
N ARG A 15 15.23 8.57 -9.21
CA ARG A 15 16.32 8.98 -10.09
C ARG A 15 17.46 9.56 -9.27
N ARG A 16 18.69 9.22 -9.65
CA ARG A 16 19.92 9.65 -8.97
C ARG A 16 20.77 10.48 -9.91
N GLU A 17 21.38 11.52 -9.38
CA GLU A 17 22.23 12.45 -10.11
C GLU A 17 23.42 12.87 -9.23
N ILE A 18 24.57 13.06 -9.86
CA ILE A 18 25.76 13.65 -9.22
C ILE A 18 25.94 15.05 -9.80
N LEU A 19 26.09 16.02 -8.93
CA LEU A 19 26.29 17.42 -9.28
C LEU A 19 27.70 17.87 -8.90
N GLU A 20 28.25 18.79 -9.67
CA GLU A 20 29.50 19.51 -9.40
C GLU A 20 29.27 20.97 -9.80
N ASP A 21 29.59 21.92 -8.91
CA ASP A 21 29.33 23.36 -9.12
C ASP A 21 27.90 23.70 -9.58
N GLY A 22 26.92 22.97 -9.03
CA GLY A 22 25.49 23.15 -9.34
C GLY A 22 25.03 22.54 -10.67
N LYS A 23 25.94 21.92 -11.44
CA LYS A 23 25.62 21.26 -12.72
C LYS A 23 25.59 19.76 -12.57
N VAL A 24 24.68 19.09 -13.27
CA VAL A 24 24.61 17.63 -13.31
C VAL A 24 25.78 17.10 -14.14
N VAL A 25 26.71 16.39 -13.48
CA VAL A 25 27.85 15.72 -14.15
C VAL A 25 27.56 14.25 -14.45
N ARG A 26 26.60 13.65 -13.73
CA ARG A 26 26.11 12.30 -14.00
C ARG A 26 24.63 12.19 -13.68
N SER A 27 23.89 11.52 -14.55
CA SER A 27 22.47 11.19 -14.32
C SER A 27 22.25 9.71 -14.58
N HIS A 28 21.50 9.07 -13.69
CA HIS A 28 21.14 7.66 -13.79
C HIS A 28 19.69 7.52 -14.24
N ARG A 29 19.36 6.40 -14.88
CA ARG A 29 17.96 6.11 -15.25
C ARG A 29 17.09 5.96 -14.02
N ASN A 30 15.80 6.29 -14.17
CA ASN A 30 14.81 6.05 -13.13
C ASN A 30 14.71 4.55 -12.83
N ARG A 31 14.55 4.19 -11.56
CA ARG A 31 14.50 2.80 -11.11
C ARG A 31 13.38 2.61 -10.08
N LYS A 32 12.80 1.41 -10.04
CA LYS A 32 11.82 1.05 -9.02
C LYS A 32 12.54 0.65 -7.72
N ASN A 33 11.90 0.91 -6.59
CA ASN A 33 12.43 0.59 -5.27
C ASN A 33 11.50 -0.41 -4.58
N LEU A 34 12.09 -1.35 -3.83
CA LEU A 34 11.33 -2.34 -3.07
C LEU A 34 10.71 -1.66 -1.85
N ILE A 35 9.37 -1.73 -1.74
CA ILE A 35 8.65 -1.36 -0.52
C ILE A 35 8.79 -2.51 0.49
N LEU A 36 9.25 -2.19 1.70
CA LEU A 36 9.49 -3.14 2.78
C LEU A 36 8.22 -3.42 3.59
N ASP A 37 8.22 -4.44 4.44
CA ASP A 37 7.11 -4.74 5.35
C ASP A 37 6.80 -3.54 6.25
N SER A 38 7.82 -2.92 6.85
CA SER A 38 7.64 -1.69 7.62
C SER A 38 7.04 -0.55 6.81
N GLY A 39 7.33 -0.49 5.51
CA GLY A 39 6.71 0.49 4.62
C GLY A 39 5.24 0.23 4.34
N MET A 40 4.87 -1.05 4.20
CA MET A 40 3.47 -1.46 4.08
C MET A 40 2.68 -1.27 5.37
N ASP A 41 3.34 -1.32 6.53
CA ASP A 41 2.70 -0.95 7.80
C ASP A 41 2.45 0.56 7.84
N MET A 42 3.46 1.36 7.44
CA MET A 42 3.36 2.81 7.46
C MET A 42 2.34 3.38 6.47
N ILE A 43 2.20 2.80 5.26
CA ILE A 43 1.29 3.33 4.24
C ILE A 43 -0.18 3.35 4.70
N ALA A 44 -0.50 2.50 5.67
CA ALA A 44 -1.81 2.42 6.30
C ALA A 44 -2.01 3.36 7.49
N THR A 45 -0.95 3.98 8.02
CA THR A 45 -1.04 4.75 9.28
C THR A 45 -0.43 6.14 9.22
N VAL A 46 0.37 6.43 8.19
CA VAL A 46 1.13 7.68 8.04
C VAL A 46 0.66 8.43 6.80
N TRP A 47 0.76 9.76 6.83
CA TRP A 47 0.54 10.58 5.66
C TRP A 47 1.47 10.16 4.52
N TRP A 48 0.91 9.96 3.32
CA TRP A 48 1.68 9.36 2.22
C TRP A 48 2.91 10.18 1.80
N HIS A 49 2.85 11.50 1.93
CA HIS A 49 4.02 12.37 1.69
C HIS A 49 5.11 12.20 2.76
N ASP A 50 4.76 11.86 4.00
CA ASP A 50 5.71 11.67 5.10
C ASP A 50 6.39 10.30 5.06
N LEU A 51 5.84 9.31 4.34
CA LEU A 51 6.40 7.95 4.25
C LEU A 51 7.87 7.93 3.80
N PHE A 52 8.26 8.90 3.00
CA PHE A 52 9.59 9.01 2.41
C PHE A 52 10.19 10.40 2.67
N GLN A 53 9.88 11.02 3.80
CA GLN A 53 10.39 12.34 4.19
C GLN A 53 11.92 12.42 4.21
N TYR A 54 12.62 11.32 4.50
CA TYR A 54 14.08 11.29 4.53
C TYR A 54 14.64 10.27 3.56
N CYS A 55 15.65 10.68 2.81
CA CYS A 55 16.51 9.82 2.00
C CYS A 55 17.71 9.38 2.82
N HIS A 56 17.91 8.06 2.94
CA HIS A 56 19.06 7.46 3.59
C HIS A 56 20.01 6.93 2.53
N LEU A 57 21.30 7.24 2.67
CA LEU A 57 22.36 6.71 1.81
C LEU A 57 23.33 5.90 2.66
N GLY A 58 23.77 4.76 2.15
CA GLY A 58 24.68 3.87 2.84
C GLY A 58 25.67 3.18 1.90
N ASN A 59 26.53 2.35 2.47
CA ASN A 59 27.48 1.52 1.72
C ASN A 59 27.34 0.01 2.00
N GLY A 60 26.16 -0.42 2.46
CA GLY A 60 25.76 -1.81 2.57
C GLY A 60 25.66 -2.55 1.24
N THR A 61 25.75 -3.87 1.31
CA THR A 61 25.79 -4.75 0.13
C THR A 61 24.77 -5.88 0.18
N THR A 62 23.96 -5.96 1.24
CA THR A 62 22.95 -7.01 1.37
C THR A 62 21.89 -6.84 0.28
N PRO A 63 21.67 -7.85 -0.57
CA PRO A 63 20.68 -7.79 -1.63
C PRO A 63 19.27 -7.49 -1.11
N THR A 64 18.48 -6.81 -1.95
CA THR A 64 17.04 -6.60 -1.76
C THR A 64 16.20 -7.65 -2.48
N LYS A 65 16.82 -8.41 -3.40
CA LYS A 65 16.19 -9.52 -4.11
C LYS A 65 17.21 -10.58 -4.53
N ARG A 66 16.73 -11.80 -4.76
CA ARG A 66 17.52 -12.96 -5.17
C ARG A 66 16.77 -13.77 -6.23
N THR A 67 17.35 -13.84 -7.41
CA THR A 67 16.87 -14.64 -8.55
C THR A 67 17.91 -15.73 -8.82
N PRO A 68 17.51 -16.99 -9.10
CA PRO A 68 18.46 -18.01 -9.50
C PRO A 68 19.12 -17.65 -10.83
N GLY A 69 20.46 -17.67 -10.87
CA GLY A 69 21.23 -17.38 -12.08
C GLY A 69 21.57 -18.62 -12.92
N ASP A 70 21.10 -19.80 -12.52
CA ASP A 70 21.61 -21.08 -13.00
C ASP A 70 20.55 -21.96 -13.68
N GLY A 71 19.39 -21.39 -14.03
CA GLY A 71 18.27 -22.13 -14.64
C GLY A 71 17.39 -22.88 -13.63
N THR A 72 17.55 -22.64 -12.32
CA THR A 72 16.60 -23.14 -11.32
C THR A 72 15.21 -22.52 -11.53
N LEU A 73 14.20 -23.39 -11.57
CA LEU A 73 12.78 -23.09 -11.69
C LEU A 73 12.05 -23.47 -10.40
N PHE A 74 10.82 -23.01 -10.25
CA PHE A 74 9.99 -23.22 -9.08
C PHE A 74 8.66 -23.85 -9.45
N ARG A 75 8.20 -24.79 -8.62
CA ARG A 75 6.95 -25.49 -8.86
C ARG A 75 6.22 -25.79 -7.57
N TYR A 76 4.90 -25.62 -7.59
CA TYR A 76 4.02 -26.08 -6.51
C TYR A 76 3.75 -27.57 -6.58
N LEU A 77 3.68 -28.21 -5.42
CA LEU A 77 3.26 -29.61 -5.34
C LEU A 77 1.74 -29.74 -5.40
N ALA A 78 1.25 -30.57 -6.32
CA ALA A 78 -0.17 -30.88 -6.44
C ALA A 78 -0.76 -31.47 -5.16
N ALA A 79 0.00 -32.31 -4.45
CA ALA A 79 -0.44 -32.91 -3.19
C ALA A 79 -0.42 -31.95 -1.98
N THR A 80 0.36 -30.87 -2.07
CA THR A 80 0.51 -29.87 -0.99
C THR A 80 0.65 -28.48 -1.63
N PRO A 81 -0.46 -27.81 -1.99
CA PRO A 81 -0.46 -26.53 -2.71
C PRO A 81 0.12 -25.36 -1.89
N THR A 82 0.60 -25.64 -0.68
CA THR A 82 1.33 -24.72 0.21
C THR A 82 2.84 -24.96 0.18
N GLN A 83 3.36 -25.86 -0.66
CA GLN A 83 4.80 -26.10 -0.79
C GLN A 83 5.31 -25.70 -2.16
N LEU A 84 6.43 -24.97 -2.18
CA LEU A 84 7.15 -24.59 -3.38
C LEU A 84 8.51 -25.29 -3.41
N ARG A 85 8.82 -25.94 -4.53
CA ARG A 85 10.09 -26.61 -4.75
C ARG A 85 10.95 -25.88 -5.76
N ALA A 86 12.24 -25.79 -5.48
CA ALA A 86 13.26 -25.39 -6.44
C ALA A 86 13.71 -26.62 -7.23
N ARG A 87 13.69 -26.52 -8.56
CA ARG A 87 14.04 -27.62 -9.47
C ARG A 87 14.95 -27.15 -10.59
N LYS A 88 15.85 -28.02 -11.03
CA LYS A 88 16.68 -27.82 -12.21
C LYS A 88 16.72 -29.12 -13.00
N ASP A 89 16.50 -29.06 -14.30
CA ASP A 89 16.48 -30.25 -15.18
C ASP A 89 15.56 -31.37 -14.67
N GLY A 90 14.44 -31.02 -14.05
CA GLY A 90 13.47 -31.97 -13.52
C GLY A 90 13.84 -32.62 -12.18
N VAL A 91 14.88 -32.17 -11.48
CA VAL A 91 15.25 -32.67 -10.14
C VAL A 91 15.25 -31.55 -9.10
N ASP A 92 14.93 -31.90 -7.85
CA ASP A 92 14.96 -30.96 -6.72
C ASP A 92 16.40 -30.44 -6.52
N THR A 93 16.56 -29.12 -6.38
CA THR A 93 17.86 -28.45 -6.27
C THR A 93 17.91 -27.50 -5.09
N SER A 94 19.11 -27.29 -4.55
CA SER A 94 19.32 -26.36 -3.45
C SER A 94 19.25 -24.91 -3.92
N PHE A 95 18.30 -24.16 -3.38
CA PHE A 95 18.15 -22.72 -3.61
C PHE A 95 17.72 -21.97 -2.33
N PHE A 96 16.82 -22.55 -1.54
CA PHE A 96 16.29 -21.92 -0.35
C PHE A 96 17.25 -22.00 0.84
N ALA A 97 17.15 -21.03 1.73
CA ALA A 97 17.83 -20.98 3.02
C ALA A 97 16.81 -20.76 4.14
N ALA A 98 17.15 -21.15 5.37
CA ALA A 98 16.28 -20.91 6.53
C ALA A 98 15.96 -19.42 6.74
N SER A 99 16.87 -18.52 6.33
CA SER A 99 16.68 -17.08 6.36
C SER A 99 15.68 -16.54 5.32
N ASP A 100 15.17 -17.37 4.42
CA ASP A 100 14.12 -16.96 3.48
C ASP A 100 12.72 -16.91 4.12
N VAL A 101 12.53 -17.48 5.32
CA VAL A 101 11.27 -17.38 6.05
C VAL A 101 10.95 -15.91 6.35
N GLY A 102 9.74 -15.48 6.00
CA GLY A 102 9.29 -14.10 6.09
C GLY A 102 9.43 -13.31 4.78
N ARG A 103 10.22 -13.78 3.82
CA ARG A 103 10.42 -13.14 2.51
C ARG A 103 9.25 -13.36 1.56
N MET A 104 9.17 -12.49 0.57
CA MET A 104 8.21 -12.58 -0.52
C MET A 104 8.83 -13.24 -1.73
N MET A 105 8.03 -13.96 -2.51
CA MET A 105 8.43 -14.55 -3.76
C MET A 105 7.40 -14.26 -4.84
N ARG A 106 7.89 -13.85 -6.02
CA ARG A 106 7.08 -13.66 -7.22
C ARG A 106 7.53 -14.61 -8.31
N LEU A 107 6.57 -15.30 -8.92
CA LEU A 107 6.78 -16.16 -10.08
C LEU A 107 6.50 -15.38 -11.37
N ASP A 108 6.99 -15.89 -12.49
CA ASP A 108 6.77 -15.33 -13.84
C ASP A 108 5.29 -15.29 -14.25
N SER A 109 4.47 -16.21 -13.74
CA SER A 109 3.00 -16.17 -13.83
C SER A 109 2.36 -14.93 -13.19
N GLY A 110 3.14 -14.15 -12.42
CA GLY A 110 2.65 -13.02 -11.62
C GLY A 110 2.14 -13.44 -10.25
N LEU A 111 2.17 -14.73 -9.91
CA LEU A 111 1.77 -15.21 -8.60
C LEU A 111 2.78 -14.76 -7.53
N GLU A 112 2.26 -14.21 -6.44
CA GLU A 112 3.03 -13.73 -5.30
C GLU A 112 2.69 -14.54 -4.04
N CYS A 113 3.72 -14.96 -3.30
CA CYS A 113 3.58 -15.80 -2.11
C CYS A 113 4.60 -15.41 -1.02
N ARG A 114 4.23 -15.59 0.25
CA ARG A 114 5.14 -15.41 1.38
C ARG A 114 5.71 -16.74 1.80
N ILE A 115 7.02 -16.81 2.02
CA ILE A 115 7.65 -18.00 2.60
C ILE A 115 7.36 -18.02 4.10
N THR A 116 6.63 -19.02 4.56
CA THR A 116 6.19 -19.16 5.96
C THR A 116 6.95 -20.23 6.72
N GLY A 117 7.62 -21.15 6.02
CA GLY A 117 8.42 -22.20 6.66
C GLY A 117 9.52 -22.72 5.75
N TYR A 118 10.62 -23.14 6.36
CA TYR A 118 11.75 -23.77 5.68
C TYR A 118 11.74 -25.27 5.98
N THR A 119 11.66 -26.10 4.93
CA THR A 119 11.69 -27.56 5.06
C THR A 119 13.09 -28.08 4.73
N SER A 120 13.64 -27.63 3.61
CA SER A 120 14.99 -27.98 3.15
C SER A 120 15.50 -26.95 2.13
N ALA A 121 16.74 -27.09 1.70
CA ALA A 121 17.29 -26.22 0.67
C ALA A 121 16.53 -26.27 -0.67
N ALA A 122 15.76 -27.33 -0.92
CA ALA A 122 14.95 -27.47 -2.13
C ALA A 122 13.46 -27.14 -1.92
N VAL A 123 12.98 -27.09 -0.67
CA VAL A 123 11.54 -27.02 -0.38
C VAL A 123 11.25 -26.02 0.74
N VAL A 124 10.29 -25.15 0.47
CA VAL A 124 9.72 -24.22 1.46
C VAL A 124 8.20 -24.36 1.51
N THR A 125 7.63 -23.98 2.66
CA THR A 125 6.19 -23.76 2.80
C THR A 125 5.89 -22.29 2.52
N VAL A 126 4.85 -22.03 1.74
CA VAL A 126 4.42 -20.71 1.31
C VAL A 126 2.94 -20.50 1.60
N HIS A 127 2.59 -19.24 1.87
CA HIS A 127 1.22 -18.77 1.90
C HIS A 127 0.89 -18.09 0.57
N VAL A 128 -0.04 -18.69 -0.17
CA VAL A 128 -0.55 -18.18 -1.46
C VAL A 128 -1.82 -17.37 -1.21
N THR A 129 -1.99 -16.28 -1.93
CA THR A 129 -3.22 -15.49 -1.85
C THR A 129 -4.36 -16.22 -2.58
N ALA A 130 -5.52 -16.32 -1.94
CA ALA A 130 -6.70 -16.95 -2.53
C ALA A 130 -7.05 -16.32 -3.89
N GLY A 131 -7.31 -17.16 -4.91
CA GLY A 131 -7.73 -16.72 -6.25
C GLY A 131 -6.69 -16.90 -7.35
N GLY A 132 -5.40 -17.06 -7.01
CA GLY A 132 -4.39 -17.53 -7.96
C GLY A 132 -4.48 -19.05 -8.09
N GLY A 133 -4.90 -19.56 -9.24
CA GLY A 133 -4.75 -20.98 -9.54
C GLY A 133 -3.29 -21.37 -9.34
N VAL A 134 -3.04 -22.34 -8.47
CA VAL A 134 -1.69 -22.83 -8.22
C VAL A 134 -1.28 -23.65 -9.44
N ASP A 135 -0.58 -23.03 -10.38
CA ASP A 135 -0.11 -23.74 -11.56
C ASP A 135 1.04 -24.69 -11.18
N HIS A 136 0.93 -25.95 -11.59
CA HIS A 136 1.86 -27.03 -11.24
C HIS A 136 2.99 -27.20 -12.27
N VAL A 137 3.23 -26.15 -13.05
CA VAL A 137 4.33 -26.04 -14.03
C VAL A 137 5.56 -25.39 -13.41
N ASP A 138 6.74 -25.71 -13.96
CA ASP A 138 7.99 -25.06 -13.57
C ASP A 138 7.99 -23.60 -14.06
N GLN A 139 8.35 -22.69 -13.16
CA GLN A 139 8.27 -21.24 -13.37
C GLN A 139 9.56 -20.55 -12.93
N VAL A 140 9.96 -19.48 -13.58
CA VAL A 140 11.03 -18.62 -13.05
C VAL A 140 10.48 -17.84 -11.86
N GLY A 141 11.33 -17.57 -10.87
CA GLY A 141 10.91 -16.84 -9.68
C GLY A 141 12.01 -15.98 -9.06
N THR A 142 11.61 -14.96 -8.31
CA THR A 142 12.50 -14.06 -7.58
C THR A 142 12.03 -13.94 -6.13
N ILE A 143 12.96 -14.09 -5.18
CA ILE A 143 12.74 -13.78 -3.76
C ILE A 143 13.04 -12.29 -3.53
N TYR A 144 12.16 -11.60 -2.81
CA TYR A 144 12.29 -10.20 -2.40
C TYR A 144 12.47 -10.13 -0.87
N HIS A 145 13.50 -9.42 -0.43
CA HIS A 145 13.89 -9.31 0.97
C HIS A 145 13.11 -8.18 1.64
N VAL A 146 11.79 -8.37 1.72
CA VAL A 146 10.84 -7.38 2.25
C VAL A 146 10.93 -7.18 3.76
N GLU A 147 11.55 -8.12 4.47
CA GLU A 147 11.69 -8.14 5.93
C GLU A 147 12.76 -7.16 6.45
N GLN A 148 13.56 -6.59 5.56
CA GLN A 148 14.57 -5.59 5.92
C GLN A 148 13.88 -4.35 6.48
N THR A 149 14.49 -3.72 7.48
CA THR A 149 13.94 -2.50 8.11
C THR A 149 14.89 -1.31 8.07
N LYS A 150 16.15 -1.53 7.67
CA LYS A 150 17.21 -0.51 7.70
C LYS A 150 18.23 -0.73 6.60
N LEU A 151 19.08 0.28 6.41
CA LEU A 151 20.33 0.14 5.66
C LEU A 151 21.31 -0.73 6.45
N ASP A 152 22.17 -1.47 5.76
CA ASP A 152 23.19 -2.28 6.47
C ASP A 152 24.21 -1.37 7.14
N ASN A 153 24.63 -0.31 6.44
CA ASN A 153 25.51 0.71 6.99
C ASN A 153 25.13 2.09 6.46
N ALA A 154 24.34 2.80 7.25
CA ALA A 154 23.91 4.16 6.95
C ALA A 154 25.07 5.16 7.08
N LEU A 155 25.24 6.02 6.08
CA LEU A 155 26.25 7.07 6.03
C LEU A 155 25.63 8.46 6.11
N ARG A 156 24.47 8.65 5.47
CA ARG A 156 23.77 9.95 5.44
C ARG A 156 22.27 9.79 5.55
N GLN A 157 21.65 10.79 6.16
CA GLN A 157 20.23 11.07 6.11
C GLN A 157 20.04 12.48 5.53
N ILE A 158 19.20 12.60 4.51
CA ILE A 158 19.01 13.84 3.75
C ILE A 158 17.51 14.18 3.79
N SER A 159 17.18 15.40 4.20
CA SER A 159 15.82 15.95 4.11
C SER A 159 15.55 16.51 2.71
N PRO A 160 14.29 16.67 2.29
CA PRO A 160 13.97 17.25 1.01
C PRO A 160 14.46 18.70 0.97
N ASP A 161 14.96 19.14 -0.17
CA ASP A 161 15.39 20.51 -0.37
C ASP A 161 14.17 21.36 -0.78
N GLY A 162 13.77 22.30 0.07
CA GLY A 162 12.58 23.13 -0.13
C GLY A 162 12.66 24.07 -1.33
N SER A 163 13.84 24.26 -1.93
CA SER A 163 14.01 25.03 -3.16
C SER A 163 13.76 24.22 -4.44
N LEU A 164 13.59 22.90 -4.32
CA LEU A 164 13.40 21.97 -5.44
C LEU A 164 11.95 21.46 -5.50
N ASP A 165 11.64 20.70 -6.55
CA ASP A 165 10.31 20.12 -6.78
C ASP A 165 9.96 19.09 -5.68
N ASN A 166 8.96 19.46 -4.87
CA ASN A 166 8.35 18.63 -3.82
C ASN A 166 6.83 18.63 -3.99
N SER A 167 6.35 18.19 -5.15
CA SER A 167 4.95 18.30 -5.55
C SER A 167 4.13 17.04 -5.23
N ALA A 168 2.82 17.23 -5.08
CA ALA A 168 1.82 16.18 -5.13
C ALA A 168 0.88 16.44 -6.32
N ALA A 169 0.54 15.41 -7.09
CA ALA A 169 -0.35 15.50 -8.24
C ALA A 169 -1.29 14.30 -8.32
N TRP A 170 -2.57 14.57 -8.60
CA TRP A 170 -3.59 13.57 -8.87
C TRP A 170 -3.77 13.38 -10.38
N ASP A 171 -3.70 12.14 -10.84
CA ASP A 171 -4.03 11.74 -12.19
C ASP A 171 -5.37 11.01 -12.18
N GLY A 172 -6.46 11.76 -12.39
CA GLY A 172 -7.84 11.25 -12.38
C GLY A 172 -8.07 10.05 -13.31
N PRO A 173 -7.64 10.10 -14.59
CA PRO A 173 -7.75 8.96 -15.51
C PRO A 173 -7.16 7.65 -15.01
N THR A 174 -6.01 7.68 -14.32
CA THR A 174 -5.35 6.48 -13.78
C THR A 174 -5.68 6.25 -12.32
N SER A 175 -6.53 7.09 -11.72
CA SER A 175 -6.81 7.12 -10.28
C SER A 175 -5.55 7.04 -9.41
N THR A 176 -4.51 7.78 -9.81
CA THR A 176 -3.18 7.68 -9.18
C THR A 176 -2.71 9.02 -8.60
N TRP A 177 -2.33 8.99 -7.33
CA TRP A 177 -1.53 10.05 -6.72
C TRP A 177 -0.06 9.83 -7.02
N ARG A 178 0.64 10.91 -7.37
CA ARG A 178 2.10 11.00 -7.37
C ARG A 178 2.54 11.99 -6.31
N TYR A 179 3.32 11.53 -5.33
CA TYR A 179 4.02 12.38 -4.37
C TYR A 179 5.50 12.39 -4.70
N ARG A 180 6.10 13.57 -4.79
CA ARG A 180 7.51 13.75 -5.12
C ARG A 180 8.27 14.43 -3.99
N HIS A 181 9.47 13.92 -3.72
CA HIS A 181 10.49 14.65 -2.97
C HIS A 181 11.79 14.72 -3.77
N THR A 182 12.43 15.88 -3.70
CA THR A 182 13.78 16.06 -4.24
C THR A 182 14.75 16.32 -3.10
N PHE A 183 15.71 15.42 -2.94
CA PHE A 183 16.78 15.49 -1.94
C PHE A 183 18.05 16.00 -2.58
N LEU A 184 18.73 16.91 -1.89
CA LEU A 184 20.03 17.40 -2.30
C LEU A 184 21.00 17.32 -1.12
N GLY A 185 21.90 16.33 -1.18
CA GLY A 185 22.92 16.13 -0.16
C GLY A 185 23.89 17.31 -0.04
N PRO A 186 24.69 17.36 1.03
CA PRO A 186 25.76 18.35 1.14
C PRO A 186 26.84 18.13 0.08
N VAL A 187 27.75 19.10 -0.03
CA VAL A 187 28.99 18.92 -0.80
C VAL A 187 29.89 17.91 -0.09
N GLU A 188 30.34 16.90 -0.81
CA GLU A 188 31.29 15.92 -0.31
C GLU A 188 32.67 16.56 -0.14
N THR A 189 33.31 16.29 0.98
CA THR A 189 34.66 16.81 1.31
C THR A 189 35.76 15.77 1.08
N ALA A 190 35.37 14.51 0.85
CA ALA A 190 36.24 13.38 0.60
C ALA A 190 35.57 12.43 -0.41
N ASN A 191 36.32 11.42 -0.88
CA ASN A 191 35.72 10.38 -1.71
C ASN A 191 34.70 9.57 -0.88
N VAL A 192 33.50 9.40 -1.41
CA VAL A 192 32.43 8.60 -0.80
C VAL A 192 31.81 7.71 -1.85
N ALA A 193 31.46 6.48 -1.48
CA ALA A 193 30.72 5.56 -2.33
C ALA A 193 29.39 5.19 -1.67
N TYR A 194 28.29 5.43 -2.38
CA TYR A 194 26.96 4.98 -1.96
C TYR A 194 26.57 3.72 -2.72
N THR A 195 26.31 2.64 -2.02
CA THR A 195 25.92 1.34 -2.60
C THR A 195 24.51 0.92 -2.22
N GLU A 196 23.87 1.62 -1.28
CA GLU A 196 22.48 1.39 -0.90
C GLU A 196 21.76 2.72 -0.64
N ILE A 197 20.44 2.69 -0.84
CA ILE A 197 19.55 3.83 -0.64
C ILE A 197 18.24 3.38 -0.02
N GLY A 198 17.63 4.22 0.82
CA GLY A 198 16.33 3.95 1.41
C GLY A 198 15.56 5.19 1.81
N TRP A 199 14.31 5.01 2.20
CA TRP A 199 13.39 6.09 2.55
C TRP A 199 12.74 5.84 3.90
N SER A 200 12.47 6.88 4.68
CA SER A 200 11.73 6.76 5.94
C SER A 200 10.95 8.03 6.26
N ASN A 201 10.07 7.94 7.24
CA ASN A 201 9.44 9.09 7.91
C ASN A 201 10.28 9.71 9.05
N GLY A 202 11.55 9.31 9.21
CA GLY A 202 12.47 9.87 10.20
C GLY A 202 13.23 8.84 11.01
N ASP A 203 12.69 7.63 11.17
CA ASP A 203 13.38 6.53 11.85
C ASP A 203 14.25 5.72 10.86
N PRO A 204 15.59 5.77 10.97
CA PRO A 204 16.49 5.02 10.09
C PRO A 204 16.38 3.50 10.26
N ASN A 205 15.74 3.03 11.34
CA ASN A 205 15.51 1.60 11.60
C ASN A 205 14.15 1.11 11.10
N LYS A 206 13.35 1.99 10.47
CA LYS A 206 12.05 1.68 9.89
C LYS A 206 11.94 2.30 8.50
N LEU A 207 12.63 1.71 7.54
CA LEU A 207 12.56 2.15 6.16
C LEU A 207 11.21 1.79 5.53
N PHE A 208 10.67 2.74 4.78
CA PHE A 208 9.54 2.52 3.88
C PHE A 208 9.96 1.69 2.66
N GLY A 209 11.13 2.00 2.09
CA GLY A 209 11.68 1.28 0.95
C GLY A 209 13.20 1.27 0.96
N ARG A 210 13.80 0.28 0.28
CA ARG A 210 15.26 0.11 0.17
C ARG A 210 15.63 -0.46 -1.19
N ASP A 211 16.79 -0.05 -1.70
CA ASP A 211 17.41 -0.69 -2.88
C ASP A 211 18.94 -0.67 -2.79
N LEU A 212 19.58 -1.63 -3.47
CA LEU A 212 20.99 -1.57 -3.76
C LEU A 212 21.22 -0.76 -5.04
N ILE A 213 22.19 0.14 -4.98
CA ILE A 213 22.63 0.90 -6.14
C ILE A 213 23.40 -0.05 -7.07
N PRO A 214 22.95 -0.23 -8.33
CA PRO A 214 23.58 -1.16 -9.27
C PRO A 214 25.00 -0.74 -9.66
N GLY A 215 25.77 -1.69 -10.18
CA GLY A 215 27.13 -1.44 -10.68
C GLY A 215 28.18 -1.20 -9.58
N GLY A 216 27.88 -1.59 -8.34
CA GLY A 216 28.80 -1.41 -7.20
C GLY A 216 28.68 -0.05 -6.51
N GLY A 217 27.65 0.74 -6.85
CA GLY A 217 27.40 2.04 -6.22
C GLY A 217 27.71 3.25 -7.09
N ASP A 218 27.45 4.42 -6.53
CA ASP A 218 27.89 5.70 -7.07
C ASP A 218 29.05 6.24 -6.24
N ALA A 219 30.18 6.48 -6.88
CA ALA A 219 31.32 7.16 -6.28
C ALA A 219 31.24 8.67 -6.53
N LEU A 220 31.35 9.44 -5.44
CA LEU A 220 31.46 10.89 -5.44
C LEU A 220 32.87 11.29 -5.01
N THR A 221 33.40 12.32 -5.66
CA THR A 221 34.67 12.96 -5.30
C THR A 221 34.42 14.25 -4.51
N PRO A 222 35.45 14.84 -3.87
CA PRO A 222 35.33 16.16 -3.27
C PRO A 222 34.69 17.17 -4.22
N ASN A 223 33.90 18.10 -3.68
CA ASN A 223 33.13 19.13 -4.38
C ASN A 223 31.87 18.65 -5.12
N GLN A 224 31.56 17.35 -5.08
CA GLN A 224 30.33 16.82 -5.67
C GLN A 224 29.17 16.76 -4.66
N ARG A 225 27.94 16.82 -5.16
CA ARG A 225 26.70 16.64 -4.37
C ARG A 225 25.87 15.52 -4.96
N TYR A 226 25.18 14.78 -4.10
CA TYR A 226 24.22 13.78 -4.52
C TYR A 226 22.81 14.34 -4.57
N ARG A 227 22.13 14.23 -5.72
CA ARG A 227 20.72 14.58 -5.87
C ARG A 227 19.90 13.34 -6.14
N VAL A 228 18.79 13.22 -5.42
CA VAL A 228 17.85 12.12 -5.57
C VAL A 228 16.46 12.69 -5.73
N VAL A 229 15.76 12.28 -6.79
CA VAL A 229 14.33 12.57 -6.97
C VAL A 229 13.61 11.26 -6.73
N VAL A 230 12.65 11.22 -5.81
CA VAL A 230 11.80 10.06 -5.55
C VAL A 230 10.36 10.43 -5.85
N ASP A 231 9.65 9.50 -6.47
CA ASP A 231 8.22 9.55 -6.73
C ASP A 231 7.55 8.33 -6.08
N LEU A 232 6.63 8.56 -5.14
CA LEU A 232 5.67 7.56 -4.66
C LEU A 232 4.40 7.66 -5.49
N TYR A 233 3.98 6.54 -6.06
CA TYR A 233 2.70 6.40 -6.73
C TYR A 233 1.75 5.55 -5.90
N VAL A 234 0.55 6.07 -5.66
CA VAL A 234 -0.56 5.36 -5.01
C VAL A 234 -1.76 5.36 -5.94
N THR A 235 -2.06 4.20 -6.52
CA THR A 235 -3.19 3.99 -7.42
C THR A 235 -4.35 3.39 -6.64
N ILE A 236 -5.52 4.03 -6.69
CA ILE A 236 -6.74 3.54 -6.04
C ILE A 236 -7.63 2.86 -7.07
N ASP A 237 -7.96 1.60 -6.83
CA ASP A 237 -8.94 0.84 -7.59
C ASP A 237 -10.35 1.17 -7.11
N THR A 238 -11.11 1.83 -7.98
CA THR A 238 -12.50 2.24 -7.74
C THR A 238 -13.52 1.28 -8.34
N ALA A 239 -13.07 0.23 -9.05
CA ALA A 239 -13.94 -0.69 -9.79
C ALA A 239 -14.51 -1.84 -8.93
N HIS A 240 -14.06 -1.99 -7.68
CA HIS A 240 -14.47 -3.04 -6.76
C HIS A 240 -15.00 -2.44 -5.46
N HIS A 241 -16.32 -2.32 -5.36
CA HIS A 241 -16.99 -1.73 -4.21
C HIS A 241 -18.23 -2.55 -3.87
N ASP A 242 -18.18 -3.29 -2.76
CA ASP A 242 -19.43 -3.76 -2.14
C ASP A 242 -19.39 -3.46 -0.66
N VAL A 243 -20.52 -2.98 -0.17
CA VAL A 243 -20.73 -2.65 1.24
C VAL A 243 -21.22 -3.93 1.92
N ASP A 244 -20.33 -4.62 2.63
CA ASP A 244 -20.71 -5.76 3.47
C ASP A 244 -21.52 -5.23 4.67
N ALA A 245 -22.84 -5.43 4.66
CA ALA A 245 -23.74 -5.10 5.75
C ALA A 245 -24.28 -6.37 6.43
N PRO A 246 -23.61 -6.92 7.48
CA PRO A 246 -24.19 -8.01 8.23
C PRO A 246 -25.40 -7.51 9.04
N GLY A 247 -26.55 -8.04 8.67
CA GLY A 247 -27.84 -7.94 9.33
C GLY A 247 -28.88 -8.71 8.50
N ASP A 248 -29.90 -9.26 9.14
CA ASP A 248 -30.98 -9.95 8.43
C ASP A 248 -31.55 -9.06 7.32
N GLY A 249 -31.33 -9.48 6.06
CA GLY A 249 -31.97 -8.90 4.88
C GLY A 249 -31.17 -7.89 4.03
N ILE A 250 -29.85 -7.75 4.17
CA ILE A 250 -29.06 -6.83 3.32
C ILE A 250 -28.02 -7.60 2.51
N ALA A 251 -28.50 -8.36 1.53
CA ALA A 251 -27.71 -8.71 0.36
C ALA A 251 -27.97 -7.62 -0.69
N ASP A 252 -26.90 -7.07 -1.28
CA ASP A 252 -26.92 -6.25 -2.49
C ASP A 252 -27.43 -4.80 -2.36
N LEU A 253 -26.67 -3.95 -1.66
CA LEU A 253 -26.68 -2.51 -1.96
C LEU A 253 -25.82 -2.28 -3.21
N THR A 254 -26.43 -2.34 -4.40
CA THR A 254 -25.75 -1.98 -5.65
C THR A 254 -25.72 -0.47 -5.82
N GLY A 255 -24.67 0.04 -6.44
CA GLY A 255 -24.49 1.47 -6.62
C GLY A 255 -23.26 1.83 -7.43
N THR A 256 -23.12 3.12 -7.74
CA THR A 256 -21.94 3.67 -8.40
C THR A 256 -21.02 4.29 -7.35
N ALA A 257 -19.79 3.78 -7.23
CA ALA A 257 -18.77 4.38 -6.38
C ALA A 257 -18.06 5.54 -7.08
N GLY A 258 -17.80 6.59 -6.30
CA GLY A 258 -17.12 7.79 -6.73
C GLY A 258 -16.11 8.23 -5.68
N VAL A 259 -14.95 8.64 -6.19
CA VAL A 259 -13.94 9.34 -5.41
C VAL A 259 -14.18 10.83 -5.63
N GLU A 260 -14.44 11.57 -4.54
CA GLU A 260 -14.84 12.97 -4.62
C GLU A 260 -13.65 13.90 -4.33
N ASP A 261 -12.98 13.70 -3.19
CA ASP A 261 -11.81 14.50 -2.81
C ASP A 261 -10.68 13.66 -2.21
N ILE A 262 -10.08 12.83 -3.05
CA ILE A 262 -9.02 11.89 -2.67
C ILE A 262 -7.77 12.54 -2.08
N ALA A 263 -7.59 13.85 -2.25
CA ALA A 263 -6.46 14.57 -1.66
C ALA A 263 -6.48 14.49 -0.12
N TYR A 264 -7.67 14.28 0.46
CA TYR A 264 -7.87 14.13 1.90
C TYR A 264 -8.06 12.67 2.33
N PHE A 265 -7.91 11.71 1.42
CA PHE A 265 -8.01 10.30 1.74
C PHE A 265 -6.73 9.83 2.46
N HIS A 266 -6.78 9.64 3.78
CA HIS A 266 -5.63 9.24 4.61
C HIS A 266 -5.98 8.15 5.63
N PRO A 267 -5.35 6.96 5.58
CA PRO A 267 -5.75 5.82 6.40
C PRO A 267 -5.47 5.96 7.90
N GLY A 268 -4.79 7.03 8.32
CA GLY A 268 -4.56 7.38 9.73
C GLY A 268 -5.38 8.54 10.28
N ARG A 269 -6.41 9.05 9.58
CA ARG A 269 -7.32 10.09 10.10
C ARG A 269 -8.57 9.50 10.77
N ASP A 270 -9.22 10.33 11.59
CA ASP A 270 -10.60 10.12 12.01
C ASP A 270 -11.50 10.15 10.77
N TRP A 271 -11.86 8.95 10.32
CA TRP A 271 -12.84 8.76 9.26
C TRP A 271 -14.23 8.81 9.87
N HIS A 272 -15.14 9.49 9.20
CA HIS A 272 -16.54 9.52 9.60
C HIS A 272 -17.40 8.89 8.51
N LEU A 273 -18.41 8.14 8.93
CA LEU A 273 -19.41 7.67 7.99
C LEU A 273 -20.25 8.84 7.48
N PHE A 274 -20.44 8.86 6.17
CA PHE A 274 -21.36 9.74 5.46
C PHE A 274 -22.60 8.95 5.06
N LEU A 275 -23.78 9.41 5.48
CA LEU A 275 -25.08 8.95 4.98
C LEU A 275 -25.82 10.14 4.42
N ALA A 276 -26.42 10.00 3.24
CA ALA A 276 -27.18 11.07 2.60
C ALA A 276 -28.48 10.56 1.98
N SER A 277 -29.54 11.37 2.05
CA SER A 277 -30.84 11.07 1.42
C SER A 277 -30.95 11.50 -0.04
N GLY A 278 -29.93 12.15 -0.59
CA GLY A 278 -29.86 12.55 -2.00
C GLY A 278 -28.61 11.98 -2.67
N ALA A 279 -28.72 11.53 -3.92
CA ALA A 279 -27.61 10.97 -4.68
C ALA A 279 -26.45 11.97 -4.87
N GLU A 280 -26.77 13.25 -5.05
CA GLU A 280 -25.77 14.31 -5.23
C GLU A 280 -25.32 14.96 -3.93
N ALA A 281 -25.98 14.67 -2.81
CA ALA A 281 -25.63 15.31 -1.55
C ALA A 281 -24.18 14.99 -1.20
N THR A 282 -23.45 16.03 -0.82
CA THR A 282 -22.06 15.93 -0.36
C THR A 282 -21.96 16.10 1.14
N THR A 283 -23.03 16.55 1.82
CA THR A 283 -23.12 16.74 3.28
C THR A 283 -23.94 15.63 3.96
N PRO A 284 -23.49 15.11 5.12
CA PRO A 284 -24.17 14.02 5.81
C PRO A 284 -25.54 14.44 6.31
N LEU A 285 -26.40 13.45 6.53
CA LEU A 285 -27.68 13.60 7.23
C LEU A 285 -27.42 14.26 8.60
N ARG A 286 -28.21 15.29 8.88
CA ARG A 286 -28.20 16.01 10.16
C ARG A 286 -29.37 15.49 10.98
N ASP A 287 -29.10 15.01 12.18
CA ASP A 287 -30.17 14.70 13.12
C ASP A 287 -30.84 16.02 13.55
N PRO A 288 -32.14 16.22 13.24
CA PRO A 288 -32.85 17.46 13.58
C PRO A 288 -32.95 17.70 15.08
N ALA A 289 -32.84 16.66 15.91
CA ALA A 289 -33.07 16.74 17.35
C ALA A 289 -31.81 17.10 18.15
N SER A 290 -30.65 16.62 17.72
CA SER A 290 -29.37 16.80 18.42
C SER A 290 -28.46 17.86 17.78
N ASP A 291 -28.79 18.34 16.58
CA ASP A 291 -27.91 19.18 15.78
C ASP A 291 -26.53 18.53 15.50
N VAL A 292 -26.48 17.20 15.51
CA VAL A 292 -25.28 16.41 15.21
C VAL A 292 -25.43 15.81 13.82
N TYR A 293 -24.34 15.83 13.03
CA TYR A 293 -24.29 15.10 11.77
C TYR A 293 -24.13 13.60 12.04
N GLY A 294 -25.07 12.82 11.55
CA GLY A 294 -25.19 11.39 11.80
C GLY A 294 -26.65 10.94 11.62
N PRO A 295 -26.90 9.65 11.37
CA PRO A 295 -28.26 9.14 11.42
C PRO A 295 -28.80 9.22 12.86
N PRO A 296 -30.13 9.36 13.04
CA PRO A 296 -30.73 9.36 14.38
C PRO A 296 -30.51 8.02 15.09
N GLY A 297 -29.83 8.02 16.24
CA GLY A 297 -29.61 6.85 17.11
C GLY A 297 -28.26 6.85 17.86
N ASP A 298 -28.09 5.93 18.82
CA ASP A 298 -26.81 5.69 19.49
C ASP A 298 -25.82 5.06 18.50
N VAL A 299 -24.79 5.82 18.13
CA VAL A 299 -23.73 5.36 17.22
C VAL A 299 -22.62 4.72 18.03
N SER A 300 -22.38 3.42 17.83
CA SER A 300 -21.12 2.79 18.25
C SER A 300 -20.20 2.67 17.04
N ASP A 301 -19.07 3.38 17.09
CA ASP A 301 -17.97 3.24 16.12
C ASP A 301 -17.07 2.09 16.56
N SER A 302 -16.71 1.20 15.63
CA SER A 302 -15.64 0.24 15.84
C SER A 302 -14.73 0.22 14.63
N THR A 303 -13.51 0.72 14.80
CA THR A 303 -12.44 0.56 13.83
C THR A 303 -11.65 -0.70 14.15
N THR A 304 -11.53 -1.63 13.19
CA THR A 304 -10.66 -2.80 13.34
C THR A 304 -9.60 -2.79 12.24
N ASN A 305 -8.37 -2.51 12.66
CA ASN A 305 -7.19 -2.56 11.83
C ASN A 305 -6.59 -3.97 11.90
N ALA A 306 -6.48 -4.66 10.75
CA ALA A 306 -5.96 -6.03 10.74
C ALA A 306 -5.15 -6.30 9.46
N HIS A 307 -3.91 -6.78 9.62
CA HIS A 307 -3.16 -7.32 8.49
C HIS A 307 -3.92 -8.53 7.92
N GLN A 308 -4.36 -8.44 6.67
CA GLN A 308 -4.97 -9.57 5.98
C GLN A 308 -4.32 -9.79 4.62
N PRO A 309 -4.28 -11.05 4.15
CA PRO A 309 -3.68 -11.41 2.88
C PRO A 309 -4.58 -11.04 1.70
N TYR A 310 -4.28 -9.92 1.09
CA TYR A 310 -4.56 -9.60 -0.31
C TYR A 310 -3.21 -9.40 -1.00
N VAL A 311 -2.58 -10.51 -1.37
CA VAL A 311 -1.16 -10.59 -1.72
C VAL A 311 -0.30 -10.51 -0.47
N SER A 312 -0.03 -11.69 0.11
CA SER A 312 0.96 -11.95 1.17
C SER A 312 1.84 -10.73 1.52
N GLY A 313 1.55 -10.03 2.62
CA GLY A 313 2.23 -8.76 2.97
C GLY A 313 1.50 -7.47 2.59
N SER A 314 0.20 -7.56 2.27
CA SER A 314 -0.74 -6.45 2.18
C SER A 314 -1.34 -6.07 3.54
N TYR A 315 -1.86 -4.85 3.61
CA TYR A 315 -2.62 -4.36 4.76
C TYR A 315 -4.10 -4.32 4.43
N ARG A 316 -4.97 -4.58 5.42
CA ARG A 316 -6.42 -4.38 5.32
C ARG A 316 -6.92 -3.53 6.50
N CYS A 317 -7.69 -2.49 6.22
CA CYS A 317 -8.45 -1.75 7.22
C CYS A 317 -9.93 -2.09 7.03
N VAL A 318 -10.64 -2.41 8.12
CA VAL A 318 -12.10 -2.49 8.11
C VAL A 318 -12.64 -1.42 9.04
N LEU A 319 -13.29 -0.43 8.44
CA LEU A 319 -14.03 0.59 9.18
C LEU A 319 -15.49 0.14 9.27
N GLY A 320 -16.01 -0.01 10.48
CA GLY A 320 -17.35 -0.53 10.72
C GLY A 320 -18.17 0.40 11.60
N TRP A 321 -19.34 0.79 11.11
CA TRP A 321 -20.32 1.55 11.88
C TRP A 321 -21.58 0.74 12.08
N GLN A 322 -22.11 0.76 13.30
CA GLN A 322 -23.38 0.14 13.62
C GLN A 322 -24.37 1.21 14.08
N PHE A 323 -25.58 1.15 13.52
CA PHE A 323 -26.70 2.02 13.85
C PHE A 323 -27.84 1.20 14.37
N VAL A 324 -28.47 1.69 15.44
CA VAL A 324 -29.74 1.17 15.93
C VAL A 324 -30.79 2.25 15.72
N GLY A 325 -31.65 2.06 14.73
CA GLY A 325 -32.73 3.00 14.44
C GLY A 325 -33.91 2.80 15.37
N GLY A 326 -34.46 3.90 15.89
CA GLY A 326 -35.62 3.90 16.77
C GLY A 326 -36.97 3.78 16.05
N GLU A 327 -38.03 4.22 16.75
CA GLU A 327 -39.44 4.13 16.33
C GLU A 327 -39.76 4.79 14.98
N ASN A 328 -38.93 5.74 14.54
CA ASN A 328 -39.16 6.51 13.31
C ASN A 328 -38.46 5.95 12.06
N GLY A 329 -37.74 4.82 12.16
CA GLY A 329 -36.97 4.24 11.05
C GLY A 329 -35.87 5.19 10.53
N LEU A 330 -35.48 5.06 9.25
CA LEU A 330 -34.48 5.93 8.59
C LEU A 330 -35.03 7.28 8.07
N GLY A 331 -36.25 7.68 8.47
CA GLY A 331 -36.91 8.87 7.95
C GLY A 331 -37.51 8.69 6.55
N LYS A 332 -38.28 9.69 6.07
CA LYS A 332 -39.19 9.56 4.90
C LYS A 332 -38.53 9.57 3.50
N ASN A 333 -37.22 9.76 3.39
CA ASN A 333 -36.53 9.94 2.10
C ASN A 333 -35.50 8.84 1.77
N GLY A 334 -35.32 7.86 2.66
CA GLY A 334 -34.32 6.80 2.52
C GLY A 334 -32.88 7.29 2.47
N ILE A 335 -31.94 6.34 2.49
CA ILE A 335 -30.53 6.61 2.22
C ILE A 335 -30.29 6.41 0.72
N ARG A 336 -29.66 7.37 0.06
CA ARG A 336 -29.29 7.34 -1.38
C ARG A 336 -27.81 7.32 -1.63
N ALA A 337 -27.01 7.71 -0.64
CA ALA A 337 -25.57 7.60 -0.72
C ALA A 337 -24.99 7.26 0.65
N VAL A 338 -23.95 6.42 0.62
CA VAL A 338 -23.17 6.00 1.78
C VAL A 338 -21.71 6.25 1.45
N GLY A 339 -20.92 6.78 2.36
CA GLY A 339 -19.55 7.15 2.04
C GLY A 339 -18.69 7.37 3.26
N ILE A 340 -17.48 7.84 3.01
CA ILE A 340 -16.52 8.23 4.02
C ILE A 340 -16.19 9.70 3.85
N TRP A 341 -16.10 10.35 5.00
CA TRP A 341 -15.70 11.74 5.18
C TRP A 341 -14.36 11.80 5.90
N SER A 342 -13.52 12.75 5.53
CA SER A 342 -12.26 13.03 6.21
C SER A 342 -12.33 14.32 7.03
N GLY A 343 -11.85 14.26 8.28
CA GLY A 343 -11.65 15.44 9.14
C GLY A 343 -12.70 15.65 10.24
N TRP A 344 -12.34 16.49 11.22
CA TRP A 344 -13.23 16.93 12.31
C TRP A 344 -14.19 18.02 11.83
N TYR A 345 -15.46 17.88 12.23
CA TYR A 345 -16.63 18.76 11.99
C TYR A 345 -16.37 20.27 11.75
N TRP A 346 -15.36 20.85 12.38
CA TRP A 346 -15.12 22.30 12.42
C TRP A 346 -14.23 22.86 11.30
N TYR A 347 -13.46 22.03 10.56
CA TYR A 347 -12.39 22.53 9.67
C TYR A 347 -12.60 22.28 8.17
N GLY A 348 -13.84 22.07 7.73
CA GLY A 348 -14.17 21.89 6.32
C GLY A 348 -14.04 20.43 5.89
N ASN A 349 -15.00 19.62 6.34
CA ASN A 349 -15.10 18.21 6.00
C ASN A 349 -15.34 18.02 4.51
N ARG A 350 -14.71 16.99 3.93
CA ARG A 350 -14.90 16.63 2.52
C ARG A 350 -15.23 15.15 2.39
N CYS A 351 -16.20 14.90 1.51
CA CYS A 351 -16.45 13.56 1.02
C CYS A 351 -15.20 13.08 0.28
N VAL A 352 -14.59 11.99 0.73
CA VAL A 352 -13.41 11.41 0.08
C VAL A 352 -13.82 10.25 -0.83
N TYR A 353 -14.85 9.52 -0.43
CA TYR A 353 -15.36 8.37 -1.13
C TYR A 353 -16.86 8.25 -0.85
N ARG A 354 -17.66 7.96 -1.87
CA ARG A 354 -19.08 7.63 -1.69
C ARG A 354 -19.53 6.57 -2.68
N VAL A 355 -20.54 5.84 -2.28
CA VAL A 355 -21.33 4.92 -3.10
C VAL A 355 -22.72 5.53 -3.22
N ILE A 356 -23.11 5.89 -4.43
CA ILE A 356 -24.46 6.31 -4.76
C ILE A 356 -25.27 5.04 -5.02
N LEU A 357 -26.30 4.80 -4.22
CA LEU A 357 -27.12 3.60 -4.31
C LEU A 357 -28.06 3.68 -5.53
N ASP A 358 -28.21 2.58 -6.25
CA ASP A 358 -29.11 2.50 -7.41
C ASP A 358 -30.58 2.71 -7.02
N ALA A 359 -30.93 2.38 -5.76
CA ALA A 359 -32.25 2.52 -5.17
C ALA A 359 -32.13 3.10 -3.73
N PRO A 360 -33.19 3.72 -3.16
CA PRO A 360 -33.11 4.21 -1.79
C PRO A 360 -33.08 3.00 -0.86
N PHE A 361 -32.23 3.07 0.15
CA PHE A 361 -32.30 2.16 1.27
C PHE A 361 -33.26 2.73 2.32
N ASP A 362 -34.46 2.15 2.35
CA ASP A 362 -35.49 2.41 3.35
C ASP A 362 -35.57 1.23 4.32
N LYS A 363 -35.71 1.49 5.62
CA LYS A 363 -35.96 0.45 6.62
C LYS A 363 -37.05 0.83 7.60
N ALA A 364 -37.85 -0.17 7.97
CA ALA A 364 -38.89 -0.07 8.99
C ALA A 364 -38.29 0.27 10.38
N PRO A 365 -39.12 0.76 11.33
CA PRO A 365 -38.70 1.05 12.71
C PRO A 365 -37.96 -0.11 13.39
N PHE A 366 -37.13 0.21 14.38
CA PHE A 366 -36.38 -0.76 15.19
C PHE A 366 -35.48 -1.66 14.37
N PHE A 367 -34.43 -1.08 13.82
CA PHE A 367 -33.48 -1.81 12.99
C PHE A 367 -32.06 -1.68 13.47
N THR A 368 -31.25 -2.68 13.15
CA THR A 368 -29.81 -2.57 13.15
C THR A 368 -29.31 -2.47 11.71
N LEU A 369 -28.43 -1.50 11.45
CA LEU A 369 -27.71 -1.33 10.20
C LEU A 369 -26.22 -1.34 10.51
N THR A 370 -25.49 -2.27 9.91
CA THR A 370 -24.03 -2.30 9.99
C THR A 370 -23.49 -1.91 8.61
N ILE A 371 -22.60 -0.93 8.54
CA ILE A 371 -21.91 -0.54 7.30
C ILE A 371 -20.43 -0.76 7.50
N ARG A 372 -19.80 -1.49 6.57
CA ARG A 372 -18.36 -1.72 6.58
C ARG A 372 -17.71 -1.27 5.30
N PHE A 373 -16.62 -0.52 5.44
CA PHE A 373 -15.72 -0.22 4.34
C PHE A 373 -14.44 -1.01 4.53
N VAL A 374 -14.05 -1.72 3.47
CA VAL A 374 -12.82 -2.49 3.44
C VAL A 374 -11.83 -1.79 2.54
N PHE A 375 -10.72 -1.36 3.15
CA PHE A 375 -9.58 -0.84 2.42
C PHE A 375 -8.47 -1.86 2.43
N SER A 376 -7.81 -2.06 1.31
CA SER A 376 -6.61 -2.88 1.23
C SER A 376 -5.48 -2.12 0.55
N TRP A 377 -4.25 -2.38 0.96
CA TRP A 377 -3.04 -1.83 0.34
C TRP A 377 -2.12 -2.97 -0.05
N GLY A 378 -1.70 -2.98 -1.32
CA GLY A 378 -0.71 -3.89 -1.86
C GLY A 378 0.52 -3.15 -2.39
N ARG A 379 1.69 -3.76 -2.22
CA ARG A 379 2.90 -3.38 -2.96
C ARG A 379 2.89 -4.04 -4.33
N ILE A 380 3.49 -3.41 -5.33
CA ILE A 380 3.77 -4.08 -6.61
C ILE A 380 5.23 -4.53 -6.60
N LEU A 381 5.46 -5.84 -6.61
CA LEU A 381 6.80 -6.37 -6.85
C LEU A 381 7.19 -6.19 -8.33
N GLU A 382 8.48 -6.01 -8.60
CA GLU A 382 8.98 -5.94 -9.97
C GLU A 382 8.65 -7.24 -10.73
N PRO A 383 8.42 -7.19 -12.05
CA PRO A 383 8.36 -8.41 -12.86
C PRO A 383 9.65 -9.22 -12.73
N VAL A 384 9.54 -10.54 -12.92
CA VAL A 384 10.71 -11.41 -13.10
C VAL A 384 11.43 -10.98 -14.39
N SER A 385 12.72 -10.68 -14.29
CA SER A 385 13.56 -10.16 -15.38
C SER A 385 14.16 -11.26 -16.23
#